data_AF-A0A931RRC8-F1
#
_entry.id   AF-A0A931RRC8-F1
#
_cell.length_a   1.000
_cell.length_b   1.000
_cell.length_c   1.000
_cell.angle_alpha   90.00
_cell.angle_beta   90.00
_cell.angle_gamma   90.00
#
_symmetry.space_group_name_H-M   'P 1'
#
loop_
_entity.id
_entity.type
_entity.pdbx_description
1 polymer ?
#
loop_
_entity_poly.entity_id
_entity_poly.type
_entity_poly.pdbx_seq_one_letter_code
_entity_poly.pdbx_strand_id
1 'polypeptide(L)'
;MQKQKGFTVVEIIVVIAIIAGLAGIVMVGVNNTMAKAKDSRRKSEMRGLQKALAMYYGDNGSFPSTGMGWYSSEPGDFFSDNGGNYIPGITPTYLSALPRDPQGGTSKIPSCGSNKAAYLYISDGINYKLLSHCAPNSFPSAGQPFYDPVRPTWAWMVCSGDTTICNTW
;
A
#
# COMPACT_ATOMS: atom_id res chain seq x y z
N MET A 1 1.79 -66.41 -7.57
CA MET A 1 0.70 -65.41 -7.53
C MET A 1 0.92 -64.50 -6.33
N GLN A 2 1.34 -63.25 -6.55
CA GLN A 2 1.48 -62.29 -5.44
C GLN A 2 0.11 -61.74 -5.06
N LYS A 3 -0.29 -61.90 -3.79
CA LYS A 3 -1.50 -61.29 -3.24
C LYS A 3 -1.30 -59.77 -3.20
N GLN A 4 -2.02 -59.04 -4.06
CA GLN A 4 -2.12 -57.60 -3.93
C GLN A 4 -2.91 -57.28 -2.66
N LYS A 5 -2.25 -56.63 -1.70
CA LYS A 5 -2.91 -56.10 -0.50
C LYS A 5 -3.61 -54.80 -0.90
N GLY A 6 -4.94 -54.79 -0.83
CA GLY A 6 -5.74 -53.57 -0.96
C GLY A 6 -5.70 -52.74 0.33
N PHE A 7 -5.87 -51.42 0.18
CA PHE A 7 -5.99 -50.50 1.33
C PHE A 7 -7.26 -50.80 2.14
N THR A 8 -7.15 -50.69 3.46
CA THR A 8 -8.30 -50.80 4.36
C THR A 8 -9.07 -49.48 4.41
N VAL A 9 -10.38 -49.56 4.69
CA VAL A 9 -11.23 -48.38 4.89
C VAL A 9 -10.71 -47.49 6.02
N VAL A 10 -10.17 -48.11 7.08
CA VAL A 10 -9.60 -47.39 8.23
C VAL A 10 -8.36 -46.58 7.83
N GLU A 11 -7.50 -47.11 6.95
CA GLU A 11 -6.33 -46.37 6.46
C GLU A 11 -6.72 -45.12 5.67
N ILE A 12 -7.76 -45.20 4.85
CA ILE A 12 -8.25 -44.03 4.10
C ILE A 12 -8.85 -42.99 5.06
N ILE A 13 -9.58 -43.41 6.09
CA ILE A 13 -10.21 -42.50 7.07
C ILE A 13 -9.17 -41.75 7.91
N VAL A 14 -8.11 -42.42 8.36
CA VAL A 14 -7.04 -41.76 9.13
C VAL A 14 -6.29 -40.75 8.26
N VAL A 15 -6.03 -41.07 6.99
CA VAL A 15 -5.33 -40.17 6.07
C VAL A 15 -6.14 -38.90 5.81
N ILE A 16 -7.44 -39.00 5.53
CA ILE A 16 -8.27 -37.80 5.33
C ILE A 16 -8.39 -36.96 6.61
N ALA A 17 -8.41 -37.58 7.79
CA ALA A 17 -8.43 -36.87 9.07
C ALA A 17 -7.14 -36.07 9.31
N ILE A 18 -5.98 -36.65 8.98
CA ILE A 18 -4.68 -35.96 9.06
C ILE A 18 -4.60 -34.82 8.04
N ILE A 19 -5.02 -35.04 6.80
CA ILE A 19 -5.03 -34.00 5.75
C ILE A 19 -5.94 -32.84 6.16
N ALA A 20 -7.13 -33.12 6.70
CA ALA A 20 -8.05 -32.09 7.19
C ALA A 20 -7.45 -31.25 8.33
N GLY A 21 -6.74 -31.88 9.27
CA GLY A 21 -6.05 -31.18 10.35
C GLY A 21 -4.89 -30.30 9.87
N LEU A 22 -4.05 -30.83 8.97
CA LEU A 22 -2.90 -30.09 8.43
C LEU A 22 -3.35 -28.91 7.55
N ALA A 23 -4.43 -29.06 6.78
CA ALA A 23 -4.97 -27.99 5.95
C ALA A 23 -5.38 -26.74 6.77
N GLY A 24 -5.94 -26.94 7.97
CA GLY A 24 -6.34 -25.84 8.86
C GLY A 24 -5.15 -24.99 9.33
N ILE A 25 -4.02 -25.62 9.68
CA ILE A 25 -2.82 -24.93 10.18
C ILE A 25 -2.16 -24.09 9.07
N VAL A 26 -2.08 -24.64 7.86
CA VAL A 26 -1.46 -23.96 6.70
C VAL A 26 -2.19 -22.65 6.36
N MET A 27 -3.52 -22.63 6.48
CA MET A 27 -4.32 -21.47 6.06
C MET A 27 -4.07 -20.21 6.92
N VAL A 28 -3.82 -20.37 8.22
CA VAL A 28 -3.57 -19.24 9.14
C VAL A 28 -2.21 -18.57 8.85
N GLY A 29 -1.20 -19.33 8.45
CA GLY A 29 0.15 -18.80 8.16
C GLY A 29 0.25 -17.97 6.87
N VAL A 30 -0.57 -18.30 5.86
CA VAL A 30 -0.53 -17.63 4.55
C VAL A 30 -1.02 -16.18 4.63
N ASN A 31 -2.06 -15.90 5.41
CA ASN A 31 -2.65 -14.56 5.51
C ASN A 31 -1.67 -13.51 6.06
N ASN A 32 -0.88 -13.86 7.08
CA ASN A 32 0.10 -12.95 7.67
C ASN A 32 1.29 -12.67 6.73
N THR A 33 1.70 -13.66 5.94
CA THR A 33 2.79 -13.52 4.96
C THR A 33 2.38 -12.60 3.80
N MET A 34 1.15 -12.75 3.31
CA MET A 34 0.60 -11.88 2.27
C MET A 34 0.49 -10.42 2.72
N ALA A 35 0.08 -10.17 3.98
CA ALA A 35 0.03 -8.82 4.54
C ALA A 35 1.42 -8.16 4.57
N LYS A 36 2.45 -8.89 5.02
CA LYS A 36 3.84 -8.41 5.01
C LYS A 36 4.37 -8.15 3.59
N ALA A 37 4.01 -8.99 2.62
CA ALA A 37 4.39 -8.80 1.23
C ALA A 37 3.79 -7.52 0.63
N LYS A 38 2.49 -7.24 0.92
CA LYS A 38 1.84 -5.98 0.52
C LYS A 38 2.51 -4.76 1.15
N ASP A 39 2.80 -4.83 2.45
CA ASP A 39 3.51 -3.77 3.18
C ASP A 39 4.92 -3.51 2.61
N SER A 40 5.66 -4.57 2.26
CA SER A 40 6.97 -4.46 1.62
C SER A 40 6.88 -3.81 0.24
N ARG A 41 5.91 -4.23 -0.58
CA ARG A 41 5.63 -3.64 -1.89
C ARG A 41 5.31 -2.15 -1.76
N ARG A 42 4.43 -1.78 -0.83
CA ARG A 42 4.05 -0.38 -0.61
C ARG A 42 5.24 0.50 -0.23
N LYS A 43 6.10 0.02 0.67
CA LYS A 43 7.34 0.73 1.04
C LYS A 43 8.25 0.94 -0.16
N SER A 44 8.37 -0.06 -1.04
CA SER A 44 9.16 0.05 -2.27
C SER A 44 8.56 1.07 -3.24
N GLU A 45 7.24 1.02 -3.45
CA GLU A 45 6.51 1.96 -4.34
C GLU A 45 6.61 3.40 -3.82
N MET A 46 6.43 3.64 -2.51
CA MET A 46 6.60 4.96 -1.90
C MET A 46 8.03 5.51 -2.06
N ARG A 47 9.06 4.67 -1.92
CA ARG A 47 10.45 5.08 -2.17
C ARG A 47 10.69 5.42 -3.64
N GLY A 48 10.11 4.64 -4.55
CA GLY A 48 10.16 4.90 -5.99
C GLY A 48 9.55 6.26 -6.33
N LEU A 49 8.37 6.55 -5.78
CA LEU A 49 7.70 7.84 -5.92
C LEU A 49 8.51 9.00 -5.32
N GLN A 50 9.07 8.82 -4.13
CA GLN A 50 9.95 9.82 -3.50
C GLN A 50 11.15 10.15 -4.39
N LYS A 51 11.79 9.13 -4.98
CA LYS A 51 12.90 9.33 -5.91
C LYS A 51 12.46 10.06 -7.18
N ALA A 52 11.31 9.68 -7.75
CA ALA A 52 10.76 10.36 -8.93
C ALA A 52 10.47 11.84 -8.66
N LEU A 53 9.88 12.16 -7.51
CA LEU A 53 9.63 13.54 -7.07
C LEU A 53 10.93 14.33 -6.87
N ALA A 54 11.98 13.70 -6.33
CA ALA A 54 13.28 14.33 -6.18
C ALA A 54 13.93 14.64 -7.54
N MET A 55 13.83 13.74 -8.52
CA MET A 55 14.31 13.98 -9.89
C MET A 55 13.51 15.11 -10.57
N TYR A 56 12.18 15.10 -10.44
CA TYR A 56 11.33 16.17 -10.96
C TYR A 56 11.71 17.53 -10.37
N TYR A 57 11.96 17.60 -9.07
CA TYR A 57 12.41 18.83 -8.40
C TYR A 57 13.78 19.29 -8.92
N GLY A 58 14.71 18.35 -9.16
CA GLY A 58 16.02 18.65 -9.73
C GLY A 58 15.94 19.35 -11.10
N ASP A 59 14.97 18.95 -11.93
CA ASP A 59 14.81 19.48 -13.28
C ASP A 59 13.91 20.74 -13.35
N ASN A 60 12.89 20.85 -12.48
CA ASN A 60 11.88 21.90 -12.55
C ASN A 60 11.96 22.93 -11.41
N GLY A 61 12.81 22.70 -10.40
CA GLY A 61 12.95 23.56 -9.21
C GLY A 61 11.72 23.62 -8.31
N SER A 62 10.71 22.78 -8.54
CA SER A 62 9.44 22.74 -7.83
C SER A 62 8.88 21.32 -7.83
N PHE A 63 7.98 21.00 -6.89
CA PHE A 63 7.24 19.74 -6.92
C PHE A 63 5.98 19.87 -7.80
N PRO A 64 5.46 18.77 -8.35
CA PRO A 64 4.19 18.79 -9.06
C PRO A 64 3.06 19.34 -8.19
N SER A 65 2.56 20.54 -8.49
CA SER A 65 1.50 21.14 -7.68
C SER A 65 0.17 20.44 -7.92
N THR A 66 -0.59 20.23 -6.85
CA THR A 66 -1.99 19.77 -6.92
C THR A 66 -2.98 20.91 -6.61
N GLY A 67 -2.49 22.15 -6.53
CA GLY A 67 -3.30 23.30 -6.12
C GLY A 67 -3.85 23.14 -4.70
N MET A 68 -3.08 22.52 -3.80
CA MET A 68 -3.50 22.19 -2.42
C MET A 68 -4.68 21.21 -2.33
N GLY A 69 -4.98 20.47 -3.41
CA GLY A 69 -5.94 19.38 -3.41
C GLY A 69 -5.27 18.04 -3.12
N TRP A 70 -5.93 17.19 -2.34
CA TRP A 70 -5.55 15.78 -2.22
C TRP A 70 -5.97 15.02 -3.47
N TYR A 71 -5.01 14.34 -4.11
CA TYR A 71 -5.26 13.43 -5.22
C TYR A 71 -5.04 11.97 -4.79
N SER A 72 -5.77 11.02 -5.40
CA SER A 72 -5.75 9.59 -5.06
C SER A 72 -5.32 8.71 -6.23
N SER A 73 -4.61 7.62 -5.94
CA SER A 73 -4.28 6.59 -6.93
C SER A 73 -5.49 5.77 -7.39
N GLU A 74 -6.58 5.79 -6.64
CA GLU A 74 -7.75 4.95 -6.88
C GLU A 74 -8.87 5.73 -7.59
N PRO A 75 -9.35 5.25 -8.75
CA PRO A 75 -10.44 5.89 -9.46
C PRO A 75 -11.74 5.79 -8.66
N GLY A 76 -12.45 6.90 -8.46
CA GLY A 76 -13.72 6.92 -7.74
C GLY A 76 -13.60 6.96 -6.20
N ASP A 77 -12.40 7.20 -5.67
CA ASP A 77 -12.20 7.64 -4.28
C ASP A 77 -12.88 9.01 -4.04
N PHE A 78 -12.99 9.42 -2.78
CA PHE A 78 -13.40 10.76 -2.37
C PHE A 78 -12.49 11.85 -2.94
N PHE A 79 -11.19 11.57 -3.03
CA PHE A 79 -10.19 12.47 -3.59
C PHE A 79 -10.09 12.32 -5.11
N SER A 80 -9.74 13.39 -5.82
CA SER A 80 -9.61 13.37 -7.29
C SER A 80 -8.51 12.40 -7.71
N ASP A 81 -8.76 11.55 -8.70
CA ASP A 81 -7.71 10.71 -9.30
C ASP A 81 -6.96 11.41 -10.44
N ASN A 82 -7.41 12.62 -10.81
CA ASN A 82 -6.91 13.40 -11.94
C ASN A 82 -6.78 12.55 -13.22
N GLY A 83 -7.79 11.70 -13.50
CA GLY A 83 -7.77 10.79 -14.66
C GLY A 83 -6.71 9.70 -14.56
N GLY A 84 -6.33 9.31 -13.34
CA GLY A 84 -5.26 8.36 -13.05
C GLY A 84 -3.87 8.98 -12.90
N ASN A 85 -3.75 10.31 -13.05
CA ASN A 85 -2.49 11.05 -12.92
C ASN A 85 -2.41 11.83 -11.60
N TYR A 86 -2.49 11.12 -10.48
CA TYR A 86 -2.56 11.70 -9.13
C TYR A 86 -1.27 12.40 -8.67
N ILE A 87 -0.17 12.22 -9.40
CA ILE A 87 1.04 13.05 -9.29
C ILE A 87 1.33 13.61 -10.69
N PRO A 88 0.97 14.86 -10.98
CA PRO A 88 1.09 15.39 -12.33
C PRO A 88 2.55 15.48 -12.80
N GLY A 89 2.79 15.38 -14.10
CA GLY A 89 4.11 15.63 -14.69
C GLY A 89 5.22 14.60 -14.42
N ILE A 90 5.02 13.61 -13.53
CA ILE A 90 6.08 12.63 -13.25
C ILE A 90 6.09 11.44 -14.23
N THR A 91 4.97 11.13 -14.86
CA THR A 91 4.88 10.09 -15.89
C THR A 91 4.80 10.70 -17.30
N PRO A 92 5.43 10.07 -18.31
CA PRO A 92 6.26 8.86 -18.25
C PRO A 92 7.76 9.12 -17.93
N THR A 93 8.18 10.38 -17.79
CA THR A 93 9.60 10.77 -17.80
C THR A 93 10.39 10.26 -16.59
N TYR A 94 9.84 10.37 -15.38
CA TYR A 94 10.53 10.03 -14.13
C TYR A 94 10.08 8.69 -13.57
N LEU A 95 8.92 8.21 -14.02
CA LEU A 95 8.36 6.91 -13.69
C LEU A 95 7.52 6.40 -14.86
N SER A 96 7.61 5.11 -15.17
CA SER A 96 6.89 4.50 -16.31
C SER A 96 5.37 4.47 -16.12
N ALA A 97 4.91 4.29 -14.88
CA ALA A 97 3.51 4.32 -14.50
C ALA A 97 3.37 4.65 -13.01
N LEU A 98 2.32 5.38 -12.64
CA LEU A 98 2.01 5.61 -11.24
C LEU A 98 1.51 4.32 -10.58
N PRO A 99 2.05 3.92 -9.42
CA PRO A 99 1.59 2.73 -8.72
C PRO A 99 0.19 2.95 -8.13
N ARG A 100 -0.51 1.84 -7.92
CA ARG A 100 -1.77 1.77 -7.17
C ARG A 100 -1.59 0.85 -5.99
N ASP A 101 -2.34 1.06 -4.92
CA ASP A 101 -2.17 0.22 -3.74
C ASP A 101 -2.52 -1.24 -4.06
N PRO A 102 -1.74 -2.23 -3.61
CA PRO A 102 -1.99 -3.65 -3.90
C PRO A 102 -3.33 -4.18 -3.36
N GLN A 103 -3.87 -3.54 -2.34
CA GLN A 103 -5.19 -3.85 -1.80
C GLN A 103 -6.28 -3.03 -2.49
N GLY A 104 -5.93 -1.81 -2.90
CA GLY A 104 -6.80 -0.88 -3.61
C GLY A 104 -8.09 -0.57 -2.87
N GLY A 105 -8.95 0.16 -3.56
CA GLY A 105 -10.37 0.19 -3.25
C GLY A 105 -10.97 1.58 -3.22
N THR A 106 -12.22 1.63 -3.69
CA THR A 106 -12.90 2.85 -4.11
C THR A 106 -14.00 3.15 -3.12
N SER A 107 -13.70 3.97 -2.11
CA SER A 107 -14.67 4.44 -1.13
C SER A 107 -14.74 5.95 -1.17
N LYS A 108 -15.95 6.49 -1.33
CA LYS A 108 -16.20 7.94 -1.21
C LYS A 108 -16.19 8.42 0.25
N ILE A 109 -15.91 7.55 1.20
CA ILE A 109 -15.80 7.92 2.62
C ILE A 109 -14.33 8.25 2.92
N PRO A 110 -14.01 9.41 3.52
CA PRO A 110 -12.63 9.82 3.78
C PRO A 110 -11.92 9.05 4.91
N SER A 111 -12.58 8.11 5.59
CA SER A 111 -12.06 7.36 6.73
C SER A 111 -11.56 5.96 6.37
N CYS A 112 -10.71 5.40 7.25
CA CYS A 112 -10.27 4.01 7.14
C CYS A 112 -11.40 3.07 7.57
N GLY A 113 -11.98 2.42 6.58
CA GLY A 113 -13.10 1.50 6.69
C GLY A 113 -13.71 1.29 5.31
N SER A 114 -14.12 0.07 4.99
CA SER A 114 -14.69 -0.31 3.69
C SER A 114 -13.72 -0.18 2.51
N ASN A 115 -12.87 -1.19 2.28
CA ASN A 115 -12.04 -1.34 1.06
C ASN A 115 -11.46 -0.02 0.55
N LYS A 116 -10.67 0.65 1.39
CA LYS A 116 -10.04 1.91 1.05
C LYS A 116 -8.57 1.79 1.36
N ALA A 117 -7.77 1.53 0.33
CA ALA A 117 -6.32 1.57 0.42
C ALA A 117 -5.82 2.27 -0.84
N ALA A 118 -5.15 3.42 -0.68
CA ALA A 118 -4.78 4.28 -1.79
C ALA A 118 -3.47 5.02 -1.51
N TYR A 119 -2.75 5.41 -2.57
CA TYR A 119 -1.74 6.45 -2.45
C TYR A 119 -2.39 7.82 -2.58
N LEU A 120 -2.14 8.70 -1.61
CA LEU A 120 -2.61 10.08 -1.68
C LEU A 120 -1.45 11.04 -1.84
N TYR A 121 -1.61 12.05 -2.67
CA TYR A 121 -0.62 13.07 -2.92
C TYR A 121 -1.22 14.48 -2.79
N ILE A 122 -0.50 15.37 -2.13
CA ILE A 122 -0.79 16.79 -2.07
C ILE A 122 0.52 17.58 -2.18
N SER A 123 0.47 18.72 -2.85
CA SER A 123 1.63 19.59 -3.03
C SER A 123 1.21 21.03 -3.26
N ASP A 124 1.93 21.95 -2.62
CA ASP A 124 1.84 23.40 -2.83
C ASP A 124 2.82 23.89 -3.92
N GLY A 125 3.65 22.99 -4.48
CA GLY A 125 4.72 23.30 -5.42
C GLY A 125 6.10 23.53 -4.78
N ILE A 126 6.15 23.74 -3.46
CA ILE A 126 7.38 23.92 -2.66
C ILE A 126 7.62 22.69 -1.78
N ASN A 127 6.55 22.15 -1.20
CA ASN A 127 6.50 20.98 -0.35
C ASN A 127 5.46 20.00 -0.88
N TYR A 128 5.68 18.71 -0.63
CA TYR A 128 4.69 17.68 -0.90
C TYR A 128 4.51 16.75 0.30
N LYS A 129 3.34 16.11 0.34
CA LYS A 129 3.07 14.98 1.23
C LYS A 129 2.46 13.85 0.41
N LEU A 130 3.09 12.68 0.55
CA LEU A 130 2.69 11.42 -0.07
C LEU A 130 2.28 10.47 1.05
N LEU A 131 1.14 9.82 0.89
CA LEU A 131 0.60 8.89 1.88
C LEU A 131 0.32 7.54 1.28
N SER A 132 0.54 6.50 2.07
CA SER A 132 -0.19 5.24 1.94
C SER A 132 -1.36 5.28 2.92
N HIS A 133 -2.54 5.58 2.40
CA HIS A 133 -3.77 5.84 3.18
C HIS A 133 -4.52 4.54 3.44
N CYS A 134 -4.84 4.27 4.72
CA CYS A 134 -5.66 3.14 5.16
C CYS A 134 -5.16 1.75 4.72
N ALA A 135 -3.86 1.68 4.43
CA ALA A 135 -3.21 0.55 3.79
C ALA A 135 -2.30 -0.28 4.72
N PRO A 136 -1.55 0.30 5.69
CA PRO A 136 -0.57 -0.48 6.42
C PRO A 136 -1.19 -1.53 7.33
N ASN A 137 -0.67 -2.76 7.28
CA ASN A 137 -0.98 -3.78 8.29
C ASN A 137 0.00 -3.71 9.48
N SER A 138 1.03 -2.87 9.37
CA SER A 138 2.03 -2.58 10.38
C SER A 138 2.29 -1.09 10.49
N PHE A 139 2.40 -0.57 11.72
CA PHE A 139 2.54 0.87 11.95
C PHE A 139 3.90 1.19 12.56
N PRO A 140 4.73 2.02 11.89
CA PRO A 140 5.98 2.50 12.45
C PRO A 140 5.72 3.34 13.71
N SER A 141 6.63 3.29 14.67
CA SER A 141 6.64 4.19 15.82
C SER A 141 7.38 5.49 15.50
N ALA A 142 7.28 6.48 16.38
CA ALA A 142 7.99 7.74 16.24
C ALA A 142 9.50 7.53 15.97
N GLY A 143 10.04 8.23 14.98
CA GLY A 143 11.44 8.14 14.55
C GLY A 143 11.75 7.03 13.54
N GLN A 144 10.79 6.17 13.20
CA GLN A 144 10.94 5.19 12.12
C GLN A 144 10.60 5.81 10.75
N PRO A 145 11.20 5.32 9.65
CA PRO A 145 10.81 5.74 8.31
C PRO A 145 9.31 5.53 8.07
N PHE A 146 8.71 6.45 7.32
CA PHE A 146 7.29 6.45 6.98
C PHE A 146 6.31 6.75 8.12
N TYR A 147 6.80 7.10 9.31
CA TYR A 147 5.95 7.50 10.43
C TYR A 147 5.19 8.79 10.15
N ASP A 148 3.87 8.75 10.32
CA ASP A 148 2.99 9.91 10.29
C ASP A 148 2.47 10.19 11.71
N PRO A 149 2.87 11.30 12.36
CA PRO A 149 2.42 11.62 13.72
C PRO A 149 0.95 12.05 13.78
N VAL A 150 0.36 12.51 12.68
CA VAL A 150 -1.07 12.84 12.59
C VAL A 150 -1.90 11.56 12.47
N ARG A 151 -1.32 10.52 11.86
CA ARG A 151 -2.03 9.27 11.51
C ARG A 151 -1.24 8.02 11.88
N PRO A 152 -0.86 7.88 13.15
CA PRO A 152 0.12 6.88 13.58
C PRO A 152 -0.38 5.44 13.42
N THR A 153 -1.69 5.22 13.32
CA THR A 153 -2.31 3.88 13.36
C THR A 153 -3.03 3.50 12.08
N TRP A 154 -2.92 4.29 11.01
CA TRP A 154 -3.68 4.01 9.79
C TRP A 154 -3.10 4.56 8.49
N ALA A 155 -1.99 5.32 8.54
CA ALA A 155 -1.30 5.75 7.34
C ALA A 155 0.21 5.74 7.52
N TRP A 156 0.90 5.72 6.37
CA TRP A 156 2.33 6.00 6.27
C TRP A 156 2.52 7.27 5.48
N MET A 157 3.55 8.08 5.80
CA MET A 157 3.84 9.31 5.05
C MET A 157 5.28 9.43 4.56
N VAL A 158 5.46 10.14 3.45
CA VAL A 158 6.72 10.72 3.01
C VAL A 158 6.47 12.18 2.68
N CYS A 159 7.40 13.08 3.00
CA CYS A 159 7.30 14.49 2.64
C CYS A 159 8.67 15.10 2.39
N SER A 160 8.70 16.27 1.72
CA SER A 160 9.92 16.97 1.31
C SER A 160 10.49 17.99 2.32
N GLY A 161 9.79 18.25 3.43
CA GLY A 161 10.16 19.30 4.39
C GLY A 161 10.30 18.79 5.83
N ASP A 162 10.44 19.72 6.79
CA ASP A 162 10.30 19.38 8.21
C ASP A 162 8.89 18.84 8.48
N THR A 163 8.83 17.88 9.39
CA THR A 163 7.62 17.23 9.88
C THR A 163 6.52 18.23 10.27
N THR A 164 6.88 19.44 10.70
CA THR A 164 5.93 20.52 11.02
C THR A 164 5.02 20.90 9.84
N ILE A 165 5.57 21.11 8.64
CA ILE A 165 4.77 21.42 7.42
C ILE A 165 3.99 20.18 6.99
N CYS A 166 4.57 19.00 7.12
CA CYS A 166 3.87 17.78 6.76
C CYS A 166 2.66 17.55 7.67
N ASN A 167 2.71 17.96 8.94
CA ASN A 167 1.64 17.73 9.91
C ASN A 167 0.44 18.68 9.76
N THR A 168 0.54 19.73 8.93
CA THR A 168 -0.58 20.66 8.70
C THR A 168 -1.57 20.19 7.63
N TRP A 169 -1.28 19.07 6.94
CA TRP A 169 -2.08 18.49 5.86
C TRP A 169 -2.64 17.10 6.17
#